data_AF-A0A367IGE1-F1
#
_entry.id   AF-A0A367IGE1-F1
#
_cell.length_a   1.000
_cell.length_b   1.000
_cell.length_c   1.000
_cell.angle_alpha   90.00
_cell.angle_beta   90.00
_cell.angle_gamma   90.00
#
_symmetry.space_group_name_H-M   'P 1'
#
loop_
_entity.id
_entity.type
_entity.pdbx_description
1 polymer ?
#
loop_
_entity_poly.entity_id
_entity_poly.type
_entity_poly.pdbx_seq_one_letter_code
_entity_poly.pdbx_strand_id
1 'polypeptide(L)'
;GQIWNDRGGGAPKDAAFFAQPGGTGLFRCSDDATHNKPHGEFPIPAGASTSPHTTQATNGIEILEAVVGKPLRFRISNRPSSNDAWVGIYPPSARDQDHGEQNKRWKWLREIDVNNASFPEQSEGDWSVRIFSDGGHTLHERKDFAVKPKHVVTERARARPNKRLVITAFVTGMFLFGIGLPLFIGGQGPTGEENLGMIIPGAIMFGIGGFLLVGASLTLISSWAKSHAETGKPAPRWTWVGIVFSVLLLIPGVAMLIIGAITAETLHHEETSSARLWITDADGMGDQGFIIFIDAVPGDFDNNGIHDYCESVTVNATHSGLWMSDPWTSRAKQNDADQTRQVFEVEIAHDGSGCDAEVWPEQKGENLVKLGRACYGCMAGYTDISASRNDASYPIPMWIQDGEKVVESIGLTIAGSIMSGIGSLSLVGLGITRKAFKARSTTAPKDPKGPSIEVLEAVEGKPVRFRINDPPSSSSAWVGIYPFGAEDEDHGEEGERWKWLSDIDISDASFPARRKGSVSIRVFSDGGHTSHSREDFDITPASKKWWEE
;
A
#
# COMPACT_ATOMS: atom_id res chain seq x y z
N GLY A 1 5.54 -14.76 66.36
CA GLY A 1 4.12 -15.17 66.28
C GLY A 1 3.85 -15.57 64.86
N GLN A 2 3.40 -16.80 64.67
CA GLN A 2 2.94 -17.37 63.39
C GLN A 2 1.71 -16.61 62.86
N ILE A 3 1.46 -16.62 61.54
CA ILE A 3 0.45 -17.47 60.84
C ILE A 3 0.39 -17.04 59.35
N TRP A 4 0.18 -18.05 58.52
CA TRP A 4 0.09 -18.15 57.06
C TRP A 4 -1.09 -17.40 56.39
N ASN A 5 -1.02 -17.21 55.07
CA ASN A 5 -2.16 -17.41 54.16
C ASN A 5 -1.72 -17.67 52.70
N ASP A 6 -2.08 -18.84 52.18
CA ASP A 6 -2.07 -19.24 50.77
C ASP A 6 -3.45 -19.06 50.12
N ARG A 7 -3.45 -19.05 48.77
CA ARG A 7 -4.54 -19.28 47.77
C ARG A 7 -5.44 -18.07 47.45
N GLY A 8 -5.75 -17.77 46.18
CA GLY A 8 -5.42 -18.39 44.89
C GLY A 8 -6.33 -17.86 43.75
N GLY A 9 -5.89 -18.12 42.50
CA GLY A 9 -6.70 -18.18 41.26
C GLY A 9 -7.08 -16.84 40.61
N GLY A 10 -6.89 -16.58 39.31
CA GLY A 10 -6.44 -17.37 38.16
C GLY A 10 -7.08 -16.79 36.88
N ALA A 11 -6.37 -16.78 35.76
CA ALA A 11 -6.92 -17.01 34.41
C ALA A 11 -5.78 -17.07 33.36
N PRO A 12 -5.65 -18.18 32.61
CA PRO A 12 -4.66 -18.38 31.56
C PRO A 12 -5.18 -17.89 30.20
N LYS A 13 -4.27 -17.52 29.29
CA LYS A 13 -4.56 -17.32 27.87
C LYS A 13 -4.01 -18.49 27.08
N ASP A 14 -4.91 -19.36 26.67
CA ASP A 14 -4.65 -20.46 25.76
C ASP A 14 -4.29 -19.93 24.37
N ALA A 15 -3.13 -20.32 23.87
CA ALA A 15 -2.85 -20.39 22.44
C ALA A 15 -2.23 -21.77 22.16
N ALA A 16 -3.09 -22.73 21.85
CA ALA A 16 -2.70 -24.04 21.38
C ALA A 16 -2.25 -23.95 19.92
N PHE A 17 -0.98 -24.27 19.66
CA PHE A 17 -0.51 -24.74 18.35
C PHE A 17 -0.29 -26.25 18.47
N PHE A 18 -1.08 -27.04 17.74
CA PHE A 18 -0.73 -28.43 17.43
C PHE A 18 -0.37 -28.53 15.96
N ALA A 19 0.86 -28.97 15.71
CA ALA A 19 1.26 -29.57 14.46
C ALA A 19 1.53 -31.07 14.69
N GLN A 20 1.46 -31.82 13.60
CA GLN A 20 1.96 -33.19 13.36
C GLN A 20 0.90 -34.33 13.33
N PRO A 21 1.21 -35.52 12.75
CA PRO A 21 0.81 -35.89 11.38
C PRO A 21 0.13 -37.28 11.33
N GLY A 22 -0.37 -37.69 10.15
CA GLY A 22 -0.55 -39.09 9.73
C GLY A 22 -1.26 -40.10 10.66
N GLY A 23 -2.49 -40.50 10.31
CA GLY A 23 -3.09 -41.71 10.87
C GLY A 23 -4.53 -41.93 10.43
N THR A 24 -4.76 -42.91 9.56
CA THR A 24 -6.07 -43.39 9.11
C THR A 24 -6.85 -44.02 10.27
N GLY A 25 -8.07 -43.56 10.53
CA GLY A 25 -8.94 -44.13 11.58
C GLY A 25 -10.41 -43.83 11.35
N LEU A 26 -11.06 -44.74 10.63
CA LEU A 26 -12.51 -44.83 10.39
C LEU A 26 -13.26 -45.11 11.71
N PHE A 27 -14.22 -44.27 12.13
CA PHE A 27 -15.24 -44.71 13.08
C PHE A 27 -16.65 -44.18 12.75
N ARG A 28 -17.58 -45.11 12.91
CA ARG A 28 -18.97 -45.16 12.46
C ARG A 28 -19.91 -44.34 13.34
N CYS A 29 -20.99 -43.85 12.72
CA CYS A 29 -22.22 -43.46 13.40
C CYS A 29 -22.84 -44.65 14.15
N SER A 30 -23.33 -44.41 15.37
CA SER A 30 -24.36 -45.23 15.99
C SER A 30 -25.38 -44.28 16.60
N ASP A 31 -26.59 -44.35 16.05
CA ASP A 31 -27.80 -43.81 16.64
C ASP A 31 -28.08 -44.55 17.96
N ASP A 32 -28.51 -43.84 19.00
CA ASP A 32 -29.81 -44.14 19.59
C ASP A 32 -30.31 -43.00 20.47
N ALA A 33 -31.55 -42.61 20.21
CA ALA A 33 -32.31 -41.62 20.94
C ALA A 33 -33.08 -42.30 22.08
N THR A 34 -33.17 -41.68 23.26
CA THR A 34 -34.39 -41.75 24.09
C THR A 34 -34.42 -40.70 25.22
N HIS A 35 -35.44 -39.84 25.12
CA HIS A 35 -36.30 -39.25 26.17
C HIS A 35 -35.95 -37.97 26.99
N ASN A 36 -36.82 -36.97 26.74
CA ASN A 36 -37.58 -36.10 27.67
C ASN A 36 -37.08 -34.68 28.03
N LYS A 37 -37.79 -33.68 27.47
CA LYS A 37 -38.07 -32.32 28.01
C LYS A 37 -39.38 -32.36 28.84
N PRO A 38 -39.87 -31.31 29.58
CA PRO A 38 -39.40 -29.90 29.67
C PRO A 38 -39.40 -29.26 31.10
N HIS A 39 -38.83 -28.04 31.20
CA HIS A 39 -39.33 -26.81 31.87
C HIS A 39 -38.24 -26.00 32.57
N GLY A 40 -38.20 -24.69 32.31
CA GLY A 40 -37.45 -23.70 33.08
C GLY A 40 -36.89 -22.54 32.24
N GLU A 41 -37.72 -21.54 31.93
CA GLU A 41 -37.26 -20.19 31.59
C GLU A 41 -36.74 -19.49 32.86
N PHE A 42 -35.68 -18.68 32.76
CA PHE A 42 -35.61 -17.24 33.07
C PHE A 42 -34.14 -16.73 32.97
N PRO A 43 -33.92 -15.43 32.68
CA PRO A 43 -32.81 -14.91 31.88
C PRO A 43 -31.82 -14.02 32.66
N ILE A 44 -30.64 -13.73 32.07
CA ILE A 44 -29.78 -12.58 32.44
C ILE A 44 -28.95 -12.13 31.20
N PRO A 45 -28.39 -10.91 31.11
CA PRO A 45 -29.04 -9.66 30.68
C PRO A 45 -28.36 -8.99 29.47
N ALA A 46 -28.98 -7.95 28.94
CA ALA A 46 -28.45 -7.07 27.91
C ALA A 46 -27.35 -6.12 28.42
N GLY A 47 -26.37 -5.84 27.54
CA GLY A 47 -25.52 -4.63 27.60
C GLY A 47 -24.22 -4.85 26.82
N ALA A 48 -23.74 -3.98 25.94
CA ALA A 48 -24.33 -2.91 25.16
C ALA A 48 -23.38 -2.66 23.95
N SER A 49 -23.96 -2.21 22.85
CA SER A 49 -23.32 -1.40 21.80
C SER A 49 -22.33 -2.05 20.83
N THR A 50 -22.86 -2.60 19.74
CA THR A 50 -22.37 -2.30 18.37
C THR A 50 -23.55 -2.32 17.38
N SER A 51 -23.63 -1.27 16.56
CA SER A 51 -24.75 -0.86 15.71
C SER A 51 -25.40 -1.95 14.84
N PRO A 52 -26.74 -1.91 14.67
CA PRO A 52 -27.47 -2.87 13.85
C PRO A 52 -27.40 -2.52 12.35
N HIS A 53 -26.80 -3.40 11.55
CA HIS A 53 -27.21 -3.55 10.16
C HIS A 53 -28.42 -4.48 10.12
N THR A 54 -29.59 -3.87 10.00
CA THR A 54 -30.87 -4.54 9.81
C THR A 54 -30.86 -5.31 8.48
N THR A 55 -30.67 -6.63 8.52
CA THR A 55 -31.08 -7.52 7.43
C THR A 55 -32.60 -7.68 7.51
N GLN A 56 -33.34 -6.76 6.90
CA GLN A 56 -34.74 -7.01 6.55
C GLN A 56 -34.77 -8.16 5.55
N ALA A 57 -35.33 -9.30 5.94
CA ALA A 57 -35.81 -10.28 4.98
C ALA A 57 -36.98 -9.64 4.21
N THR A 58 -36.69 -9.08 3.03
CA THR A 58 -37.72 -8.59 2.12
C THR A 58 -38.40 -9.78 1.45
N ASN A 59 -39.66 -10.02 1.78
CA ASN A 59 -40.54 -10.93 1.04
C ASN A 59 -40.70 -10.37 -0.39
N GLY A 60 -39.99 -10.94 -1.38
CA GLY A 60 -40.18 -10.56 -2.78
C GLY A 60 -38.96 -10.58 -3.70
N ILE A 61 -38.94 -9.65 -4.66
CA ILE A 61 -37.83 -9.36 -5.59
C ILE A 61 -36.82 -8.40 -4.93
N GLU A 62 -35.55 -8.78 -4.96
CA GLU A 62 -34.44 -7.95 -4.48
C GLU A 62 -33.40 -7.73 -5.58
N ILE A 63 -33.08 -6.46 -5.83
CA ILE A 63 -32.07 -6.06 -6.81
C ILE A 63 -30.69 -6.14 -6.16
N LEU A 64 -29.83 -7.01 -6.70
CA LEU A 64 -28.47 -7.22 -6.22
C LEU A 64 -27.50 -6.21 -6.85
N GLU A 65 -27.67 -5.89 -8.13
CA GLU A 65 -26.81 -4.95 -8.87
C GLU A 65 -27.54 -4.35 -10.06
N ALA A 66 -27.63 -3.02 -10.14
CA ALA A 66 -28.24 -2.27 -11.24
C ALA A 66 -27.39 -1.03 -11.58
N VAL A 67 -26.39 -1.23 -12.46
CA VAL A 67 -25.40 -0.21 -12.84
C VAL A 67 -25.20 -0.22 -14.36
N VAL A 68 -25.12 0.95 -15.00
CA VAL A 68 -24.80 1.07 -16.44
C VAL A 68 -23.46 0.38 -16.76
N GLY A 69 -23.37 -0.33 -17.90
CA GLY A 69 -22.18 -1.09 -18.28
C GLY A 69 -22.12 -2.50 -17.69
N LYS A 70 -23.12 -2.95 -16.93
CA LYS A 70 -23.17 -4.27 -16.30
C LYS A 70 -24.54 -4.94 -16.45
N PRO A 71 -24.60 -6.28 -16.47
CA PRO A 71 -25.88 -7.02 -16.38
C PRO A 71 -26.63 -6.69 -15.09
N LEU A 72 -27.95 -6.51 -15.18
CA LEU A 72 -28.81 -6.40 -14.01
C LEU A 72 -28.84 -7.74 -13.27
N ARG A 73 -28.58 -7.75 -11.96
CA ARG A 73 -28.69 -8.94 -11.11
C ARG A 73 -29.75 -8.78 -10.04
N PHE A 74 -30.53 -9.82 -9.80
CA PHE A 74 -31.62 -9.83 -8.83
C PHE A 74 -31.90 -11.24 -8.29
N ARG A 75 -32.57 -11.32 -7.13
CA ARG A 75 -33.10 -12.56 -6.56
C ARG A 75 -34.61 -12.48 -6.36
N ILE A 76 -35.26 -13.64 -6.38
CA ILE A 76 -36.70 -13.81 -6.16
C ILE A 76 -36.89 -14.76 -4.97
N SER A 77 -37.44 -14.25 -3.86
CA SER A 77 -37.67 -15.04 -2.65
C SER A 77 -39.04 -15.71 -2.59
N ASN A 78 -40.05 -15.18 -3.29
CA ASN A 78 -41.41 -15.76 -3.34
C ASN A 78 -41.77 -16.18 -4.77
N ARG A 79 -41.28 -17.35 -5.20
CA ARG A 79 -41.46 -17.85 -6.56
C ARG A 79 -42.88 -18.42 -6.76
N PRO A 80 -43.64 -18.00 -7.80
CA PRO A 80 -44.88 -18.66 -8.19
C PRO A 80 -44.69 -20.15 -8.46
N SER A 81 -45.69 -20.96 -8.09
CA SER A 81 -45.64 -22.42 -8.24
C SER A 81 -45.90 -22.93 -9.67
N SER A 82 -46.41 -22.08 -10.56
CA SER A 82 -46.70 -22.47 -11.95
C SER A 82 -45.43 -22.67 -12.77
N ASN A 83 -45.43 -23.69 -13.62
CA ASN A 83 -44.37 -23.93 -14.60
C ASN A 83 -44.36 -22.91 -15.75
N ASP A 84 -45.47 -22.19 -15.92
CA ASP A 84 -45.61 -21.10 -16.88
C ASP A 84 -45.39 -19.72 -16.23
N ALA A 85 -44.78 -19.69 -15.04
CA ALA A 85 -44.38 -18.42 -14.46
C ALA A 85 -43.12 -17.87 -15.17
N TRP A 86 -43.11 -16.57 -15.41
CA TRP A 86 -42.02 -15.88 -16.11
C TRP A 86 -41.75 -14.50 -15.50
N VAL A 87 -40.55 -13.98 -15.75
CA VAL A 87 -40.10 -12.67 -15.27
C VAL A 87 -39.70 -11.80 -16.45
N GLY A 88 -40.06 -10.52 -16.40
CA GLY A 88 -39.70 -9.52 -17.40
C GLY A 88 -39.10 -8.26 -16.78
N ILE A 89 -38.32 -7.53 -17.58
CA ILE A 89 -37.79 -6.21 -17.29
C ILE A 89 -38.40 -5.17 -18.23
N TYR A 90 -38.89 -4.08 -17.63
CA TYR A 90 -39.71 -3.08 -18.31
C TYR A 90 -39.23 -1.67 -18.01
N PRO A 91 -39.24 -0.78 -19.03
CA PRO A 91 -39.25 0.66 -18.81
C PRO A 91 -40.42 1.07 -17.89
N PRO A 92 -40.34 2.23 -17.24
CA PRO A 92 -41.25 2.61 -16.16
C PRO A 92 -42.69 2.81 -16.66
N SER A 93 -42.86 3.18 -17.94
CA SER A 93 -44.16 3.40 -18.61
C SER A 93 -44.63 2.24 -19.48
N ALA A 94 -43.87 1.16 -19.60
CA ALA A 94 -44.24 0.04 -20.46
C ALA A 94 -45.39 -0.78 -19.85
N ARG A 95 -46.36 -1.17 -20.70
CA ARG A 95 -47.47 -2.06 -20.34
C ARG A 95 -46.96 -3.49 -20.19
N ASP A 96 -47.65 -4.33 -19.41
CA ASP A 96 -47.23 -5.72 -19.14
C ASP A 96 -47.13 -6.58 -20.41
N GLN A 97 -47.91 -6.24 -21.45
CA GLN A 97 -47.86 -6.89 -22.75
C GLN A 97 -46.61 -6.54 -23.56
N ASP A 98 -45.94 -5.42 -23.27
CA ASP A 98 -44.73 -4.96 -23.96
C ASP A 98 -43.48 -5.52 -23.27
N HIS A 99 -43.34 -6.84 -23.31
CA HIS A 99 -42.28 -7.60 -22.65
C HIS A 99 -41.06 -7.86 -23.54
N GLY A 100 -41.15 -7.52 -24.84
CA GLY A 100 -40.05 -7.63 -25.80
C GLY A 100 -39.61 -9.07 -26.11
N GLU A 101 -38.37 -9.21 -26.59
CA GLU A 101 -37.81 -10.52 -26.99
C GLU A 101 -37.37 -11.37 -25.78
N GLN A 102 -37.58 -12.69 -25.89
CA GLN A 102 -37.13 -13.67 -24.89
C GLN A 102 -35.61 -13.60 -24.75
N ASN A 103 -35.10 -13.81 -23.53
CA ASN A 103 -33.70 -13.69 -23.12
C ASN A 103 -33.09 -12.28 -23.15
N LYS A 104 -33.74 -11.30 -23.78
CA LYS A 104 -33.35 -9.88 -23.70
C LYS A 104 -34.14 -9.15 -22.62
N ARG A 105 -35.47 -9.26 -22.66
CA ARG A 105 -36.37 -8.52 -21.78
C ARG A 105 -37.29 -9.39 -20.94
N TRP A 106 -37.35 -10.70 -21.17
CA TRP A 106 -38.06 -11.64 -20.31
C TRP A 106 -37.51 -13.07 -20.38
N LYS A 107 -37.76 -13.90 -19.35
CA LYS A 107 -37.34 -15.31 -19.25
C LYS A 107 -38.34 -16.13 -18.42
N TRP A 108 -38.46 -17.43 -18.68
CA TRP A 108 -39.24 -18.35 -17.85
C TRP A 108 -38.54 -18.60 -16.51
N LEU A 109 -39.29 -18.64 -15.40
CA LEU A 109 -38.71 -18.88 -14.07
C LEU A 109 -38.08 -20.27 -13.93
N ARG A 110 -38.50 -21.24 -14.73
CA ARG A 110 -37.91 -22.60 -14.77
C ARG A 110 -36.54 -22.64 -15.46
N GLU A 111 -36.18 -21.62 -16.22
CA GLU A 111 -34.95 -21.55 -17.02
C GLU A 111 -33.85 -20.70 -16.37
N ILE A 112 -34.10 -20.14 -15.17
CA ILE A 112 -33.17 -19.25 -14.46
C ILE A 112 -32.93 -19.72 -13.03
N ASP A 113 -31.76 -19.38 -12.50
CA ASP A 113 -31.51 -19.44 -11.06
C ASP A 113 -32.18 -18.25 -10.37
N VAL A 114 -33.24 -18.52 -9.61
CA VAL A 114 -34.03 -17.49 -8.91
C VAL A 114 -33.25 -16.78 -7.80
N ASN A 115 -32.14 -17.35 -7.31
CA ASN A 115 -31.31 -16.71 -6.29
C ASN A 115 -30.27 -15.74 -6.87
N ASN A 116 -30.02 -15.80 -8.18
CA ASN A 116 -29.01 -14.99 -8.87
C ASN A 116 -29.38 -14.81 -10.36
N ALA A 117 -30.59 -14.33 -10.61
CA ALA A 117 -31.10 -14.11 -11.95
C ALA A 117 -30.48 -12.85 -12.56
N SER A 118 -30.40 -12.82 -13.91
CA SER A 118 -29.86 -11.66 -14.62
C SER A 118 -30.50 -11.34 -15.96
N PHE A 119 -30.51 -10.04 -16.27
CA PHE A 119 -30.82 -9.49 -17.60
C PHE A 119 -29.59 -8.77 -18.18
N PRO A 120 -29.49 -8.62 -19.51
CA PRO A 120 -28.44 -7.84 -20.16
C PRO A 120 -28.36 -6.40 -19.64
N GLU A 121 -27.29 -5.69 -20.01
CA GLU A 121 -27.09 -4.28 -19.67
C GLU A 121 -28.31 -3.43 -20.05
N GLN A 122 -28.67 -2.50 -19.16
CA GLN A 122 -29.78 -1.57 -19.34
C GLN A 122 -29.27 -0.13 -19.36
N SER A 123 -29.98 0.73 -20.11
CA SER A 123 -29.70 2.16 -20.12
C SER A 123 -29.99 2.80 -18.77
N GLU A 124 -29.34 3.93 -18.50
CA GLU A 124 -29.64 4.77 -17.33
C GLU A 124 -31.12 5.16 -17.30
N GLY A 125 -31.72 5.11 -16.10
CA GLY A 125 -33.12 5.48 -15.89
C GLY A 125 -33.87 4.55 -14.95
N ASP A 126 -35.17 4.77 -14.84
CA ASP A 126 -36.07 3.96 -14.03
C ASP A 126 -36.50 2.71 -14.79
N TRP A 127 -36.56 1.58 -14.10
CA TRP A 127 -36.89 0.27 -14.63
C TRP A 127 -37.76 -0.50 -13.63
N SER A 128 -38.40 -1.57 -14.11
CA SER A 128 -39.21 -2.45 -13.26
C SER A 128 -38.99 -3.91 -13.62
N VAL A 129 -38.76 -4.75 -12.61
CA VAL A 129 -38.81 -6.21 -12.74
C VAL A 129 -40.22 -6.66 -12.36
N ARG A 130 -40.85 -7.46 -13.20
CA ARG A 130 -42.23 -7.95 -13.02
C ARG A 130 -42.27 -9.46 -13.18
N ILE A 131 -42.92 -10.15 -12.26
CA ILE A 131 -43.13 -11.60 -12.28
C ILE A 131 -44.59 -11.87 -12.61
N PHE A 132 -44.84 -12.83 -13.50
CA PHE A 132 -46.17 -13.25 -13.91
C PHE A 132 -46.39 -14.72 -13.56
N SER A 133 -47.59 -15.08 -13.12
CA SER A 133 -47.85 -16.38 -12.49
C SER A 133 -48.34 -17.49 -13.42
N ASP A 134 -48.80 -17.22 -14.64
CA ASP A 134 -49.68 -18.15 -15.36
C ASP A 134 -49.51 -18.20 -16.90
N GLY A 135 -48.31 -17.94 -17.42
CA GLY A 135 -48.01 -17.95 -18.87
C GLY A 135 -48.60 -16.77 -19.63
N GLY A 136 -49.65 -16.16 -19.09
CA GLY A 136 -50.19 -14.87 -19.48
C GLY A 136 -49.55 -13.71 -18.72
N HIS A 137 -50.30 -12.63 -18.56
CA HIS A 137 -49.84 -11.38 -17.94
C HIS A 137 -50.45 -11.15 -16.55
N THR A 138 -50.79 -12.22 -15.80
CA THR A 138 -51.25 -12.09 -14.41
C THR A 138 -50.08 -11.74 -13.51
N LEU A 139 -49.98 -10.47 -13.14
CA LEU A 139 -48.90 -9.93 -12.32
C LEU A 139 -48.90 -10.54 -10.92
N HIS A 140 -47.83 -11.24 -10.58
CA HIS A 140 -47.60 -11.80 -9.26
C HIS A 140 -46.84 -10.81 -8.36
N GLU A 141 -45.79 -10.19 -8.90
CA GLU A 141 -44.97 -9.24 -8.15
C GLU A 141 -44.31 -8.23 -9.07
N ARG A 142 -44.14 -7.00 -8.59
CA ARG A 142 -43.44 -5.92 -9.29
C ARG A 142 -42.47 -5.21 -8.36
N LYS A 143 -41.27 -4.94 -8.85
CA LYS A 143 -40.25 -4.14 -8.18
C LYS A 143 -39.70 -3.08 -9.11
N ASP A 144 -39.90 -1.82 -8.74
CA ASP A 144 -39.32 -0.67 -9.44
C ASP A 144 -37.93 -0.36 -8.86
N PHE A 145 -36.99 0.01 -9.73
CA PHE A 145 -35.60 0.34 -9.38
C PHE A 145 -35.00 1.29 -10.43
N ALA A 146 -33.95 2.01 -10.05
CA ALA A 146 -33.22 2.87 -10.98
C ALA A 146 -31.86 2.26 -11.32
N VAL A 147 -31.54 2.18 -12.62
CA VAL A 147 -30.18 1.84 -13.08
C VAL A 147 -29.34 3.08 -12.93
N LYS A 148 -28.44 3.06 -11.94
CA LYS A 148 -27.58 4.20 -11.63
C LYS A 148 -26.51 4.34 -12.71
N PRO A 149 -26.12 5.56 -13.09
CA PRO A 149 -24.96 5.75 -13.94
C PRO A 149 -23.78 5.01 -13.33
N LYS A 150 -22.94 4.40 -14.18
CA LYS A 150 -21.60 4.02 -13.76
C LYS A 150 -21.05 5.27 -13.09
N HIS A 151 -20.70 5.19 -11.81
CA HIS A 151 -19.95 6.25 -11.17
C HIS A 151 -18.71 6.49 -12.05
N VAL A 152 -18.81 7.41 -13.02
CA VAL A 152 -17.80 8.45 -13.12
C VAL A 152 -17.75 8.93 -11.69
N VAL A 153 -16.64 8.63 -11.06
CA VAL A 153 -16.28 9.25 -9.80
C VAL A 153 -16.33 10.75 -10.09
N THR A 154 -17.51 11.37 -9.99
CA THR A 154 -17.60 12.69 -9.39
C THR A 154 -16.90 12.45 -8.09
N GLU A 155 -15.65 12.93 -8.00
CA GLU A 155 -14.95 13.09 -6.75
C GLU A 155 -16.02 13.59 -5.78
N ARG A 156 -16.51 12.71 -4.90
CA ARG A 156 -17.14 13.12 -3.66
C ARG A 156 -16.09 14.03 -3.09
N ALA A 157 -16.29 15.35 -3.21
CA ALA A 157 -15.22 16.33 -3.13
C ALA A 157 -14.33 15.89 -2.00
N ARG A 158 -13.17 15.28 -2.33
CA ARG A 158 -12.28 14.72 -1.33
C ARG A 158 -11.99 15.95 -0.52
N ALA A 159 -12.55 16.05 0.69
CA ALA A 159 -12.48 17.26 1.49
C ALA A 159 -11.03 17.68 1.39
N ARG A 160 -10.76 18.80 0.69
CA ARG A 160 -9.38 19.17 0.33
C ARG A 160 -8.70 19.18 1.68
N PRO A 161 -7.76 18.26 1.96
CA PRO A 161 -7.26 18.10 3.30
C PRO A 161 -6.71 19.47 3.67
N ASN A 162 -7.22 20.04 4.76
CA ASN A 162 -6.93 21.43 5.10
C ASN A 162 -5.41 21.58 5.07
N LYS A 163 -4.87 22.45 4.18
CA LYS A 163 -3.42 22.58 3.99
C LYS A 163 -2.72 22.79 5.33
N ARG A 164 -3.38 23.52 6.25
CA ARG A 164 -2.90 23.76 7.60
C ARG A 164 -2.82 22.47 8.41
N LEU A 165 -3.83 21.61 8.34
CA LEU A 165 -3.85 20.30 9.01
C LEU A 165 -2.78 19.35 8.45
N VAL A 166 -2.57 19.35 7.13
CA VAL A 166 -1.51 18.53 6.50
C VAL A 166 -0.12 19.02 6.90
N ILE A 167 0.10 20.34 6.91
CA ILE A 167 1.37 20.92 7.39
C ILE A 167 1.57 20.62 8.87
N THR A 168 0.53 20.74 9.70
CA THR A 168 0.60 20.36 11.12
C THR A 168 0.95 18.87 11.26
N ALA A 169 0.30 17.98 10.52
CA ALA A 169 0.62 16.54 10.55
C ALA A 169 2.07 16.27 10.10
N PHE A 170 2.58 16.99 9.09
CA PHE A 170 3.97 16.89 8.66
C PHE A 170 4.95 17.34 9.75
N VAL A 171 4.71 18.50 10.38
CA VAL A 171 5.56 19.03 11.46
C VAL A 171 5.51 18.15 12.70
N THR A 172 4.31 17.72 13.11
CA THR A 172 4.14 16.77 14.21
C THR A 172 4.83 15.44 13.91
N GLY A 173 4.70 14.93 12.67
CA GLY A 173 5.42 13.74 12.22
C GLY A 173 6.94 13.90 12.32
N MET A 174 7.48 15.05 11.91
CA MET A 174 8.92 15.35 12.01
C MET A 174 9.40 15.41 13.46
N PHE A 175 8.65 16.03 14.36
CA PHE A 175 8.97 16.07 15.79
C PHE A 175 8.92 14.68 16.43
N LEU A 176 7.87 13.91 16.18
CA LEU A 176 7.72 12.55 16.72
C LEU A 176 8.78 11.61 16.17
N PHE A 177 9.13 11.72 14.89
CA PHE A 177 10.19 10.95 14.27
C PHE A 177 11.57 11.34 14.83
N GLY A 178 11.84 12.64 14.95
CA GLY A 178 13.13 13.16 15.44
C GLY A 178 13.40 12.88 16.91
N ILE A 179 12.36 12.77 17.75
CA ILE A 179 12.49 12.39 19.16
C ILE A 179 12.36 10.87 19.35
N GLY A 180 11.46 10.24 18.59
CA GLY A 180 11.20 8.81 18.66
C GLY A 180 12.37 7.95 18.18
N LEU A 181 13.07 8.38 17.12
CA LEU A 181 14.21 7.63 16.58
C LEU A 181 15.39 7.54 17.58
N PRO A 182 15.88 8.65 18.19
CA PRO A 182 16.91 8.56 19.23
C PRO A 182 16.48 7.80 20.47
N LEU A 183 15.20 7.85 20.86
CA LEU A 183 14.70 7.06 22.00
C LEU A 183 14.58 5.57 21.69
N PHE A 184 14.19 5.24 20.46
CA PHE A 184 14.14 3.85 19.99
C PHE A 184 15.56 3.28 19.91
N ILE A 185 16.50 4.00 19.29
CA ILE A 185 17.91 3.57 19.16
C ILE A 185 18.60 3.57 20.52
N GLY A 186 18.46 4.64 21.31
CA GLY A 186 19.09 4.76 22.63
C GLY A 186 18.51 3.79 23.66
N GLY A 187 17.24 3.37 23.49
CA GLY A 187 16.65 2.28 24.25
C GLY A 187 17.24 0.90 23.89
N GLN A 188 17.75 0.75 22.66
CA GLN A 188 18.53 -0.42 22.22
C GLN A 188 20.04 -0.24 22.43
N GLY A 189 20.44 0.68 23.33
CA GLY A 189 21.84 0.96 23.59
C GLY A 189 22.63 -0.26 24.06
N PRO A 190 23.98 -0.22 23.98
CA PRO A 190 24.88 -1.32 24.33
C PRO A 190 24.85 -1.69 25.82
N THR A 191 24.16 -0.90 26.64
CA THR A 191 23.85 -1.18 28.04
C THR A 191 22.77 -2.25 28.09
N GLY A 192 23.12 -3.48 28.43
CA GLY A 192 22.21 -4.64 28.41
C GLY A 192 21.02 -4.59 29.39
N GLU A 193 20.68 -3.43 29.94
CA GLU A 193 19.39 -3.18 30.54
C GLU A 193 18.44 -2.72 29.42
N GLU A 194 17.64 -3.64 28.89
CA GLU A 194 16.56 -3.32 27.96
C GLU A 194 15.61 -2.34 28.66
N ASN A 195 15.81 -1.05 28.43
CA ASN A 195 14.96 -0.01 28.96
C ASN A 195 13.67 -0.01 28.16
N LEU A 196 12.78 -0.98 28.42
CA LEU A 196 11.44 -1.07 27.81
C LEU A 196 10.70 0.28 27.90
N GLY A 197 10.96 1.04 28.98
CA GLY A 197 10.45 2.39 29.20
C GLY A 197 10.92 3.45 28.19
N MET A 198 11.99 3.20 27.44
CA MET A 198 12.46 4.01 26.32
C MET A 198 12.16 3.37 24.96
N ILE A 199 12.32 2.04 24.83
CA ILE A 199 12.10 1.31 23.57
C ILE A 199 10.63 1.40 23.13
N ILE A 200 9.69 1.08 24.02
CA ILE A 200 8.26 1.03 23.65
C ILE A 200 7.75 2.42 23.25
N PRO A 201 7.98 3.50 24.04
CA PRO A 201 7.60 4.84 23.61
C PRO A 201 8.35 5.30 22.36
N GLY A 202 9.64 4.97 22.24
CA GLY A 202 10.47 5.29 21.07
C GLY A 202 9.91 4.66 19.79
N ALA A 203 9.60 3.37 19.81
CA ALA A 203 9.03 2.62 18.68
C ALA A 203 7.68 3.19 18.25
N ILE A 204 6.81 3.52 19.22
CA ILE A 204 5.49 4.10 18.96
C ILE A 204 5.63 5.49 18.34
N MET A 205 6.46 6.37 18.92
CA MET A 205 6.67 7.72 18.39
C MET A 205 7.35 7.71 17.03
N PHE A 206 8.32 6.83 16.82
CA PHE A 206 8.98 6.64 15.53
C PHE A 206 8.01 6.12 14.47
N GLY A 207 7.21 5.09 14.79
CA GLY A 207 6.23 4.51 13.87
C GLY A 207 5.11 5.49 13.51
N ILE A 208 4.50 6.15 14.50
CA ILE A 208 3.47 7.17 14.27
C ILE A 208 4.06 8.37 13.53
N GLY A 209 5.25 8.82 13.94
CA GLY A 209 5.97 9.91 13.31
C GLY A 209 6.22 9.63 11.83
N GLY A 210 6.76 8.45 11.50
CA GLY A 210 6.99 8.00 10.13
C GLY A 210 5.70 7.93 9.32
N PHE A 211 4.63 7.36 9.87
CA PHE A 211 3.33 7.29 9.18
C PHE A 211 2.76 8.67 8.85
N LEU A 212 2.81 9.61 9.80
CA LEU A 212 2.36 10.99 9.59
C LEU A 212 3.23 11.71 8.55
N LEU A 213 4.55 11.52 8.60
CA LEU A 213 5.50 12.15 7.69
C LEU A 213 5.29 11.64 6.26
N VAL A 214 5.11 10.34 6.06
CA VAL A 214 4.84 9.73 4.74
C VAL A 214 3.47 10.17 4.21
N GLY A 215 2.42 10.05 5.01
CA GLY A 215 1.06 10.44 4.60
C GLY A 215 0.94 11.93 4.26
N ALA A 216 1.52 12.80 5.09
CA ALA A 216 1.52 14.24 4.86
C ALA A 216 2.42 14.63 3.67
N SER A 217 3.58 13.99 3.50
CA SER A 217 4.46 14.23 2.35
C SER A 217 3.78 13.86 1.03
N LEU A 218 3.16 12.68 0.94
CA LEU A 218 2.46 12.24 -0.26
C LEU A 218 1.30 13.17 -0.62
N THR A 219 0.56 13.67 0.37
CA THR A 219 -0.55 14.59 0.15
C THR A 219 -0.07 16.00 -0.24
N LEU A 220 1.00 16.52 0.37
CA LEU A 220 1.62 17.79 -0.02
C LEU A 220 2.20 17.72 -1.43
N ILE A 221 2.94 16.65 -1.73
CA ILE A 221 3.51 16.38 -3.06
C ILE A 221 2.40 16.26 -4.10
N SER A 222 1.32 15.52 -3.81
CA SER A 222 0.17 15.39 -4.69
C SER A 222 -0.54 16.73 -4.93
N SER A 223 -0.78 17.50 -3.87
CA SER A 223 -1.39 18.83 -3.97
C SER A 223 -0.50 19.80 -4.75
N TRP A 224 0.80 19.75 -4.52
CA TRP A 224 1.78 20.60 -5.19
C TRP A 224 1.94 20.21 -6.67
N ALA A 225 2.01 18.92 -6.98
CA ALA A 225 2.01 18.41 -8.35
C ALA A 225 0.74 18.78 -9.10
N LYS A 226 -0.44 18.70 -8.46
CA LYS A 226 -1.72 19.14 -9.03
C LYS A 226 -1.72 20.65 -9.32
N SER A 227 -1.29 21.47 -8.36
CA SER A 227 -1.19 22.92 -8.53
C SER A 227 -0.23 23.33 -9.65
N HIS A 228 0.95 22.70 -9.74
CA HIS A 228 1.91 23.01 -10.81
C HIS A 228 1.45 22.49 -12.17
N ALA A 229 0.84 21.31 -12.22
CA ALA A 229 0.26 20.76 -13.45
C ALA A 229 -0.88 21.64 -13.99
N GLU A 230 -1.69 22.25 -13.11
CA GLU A 230 -2.73 23.24 -13.49
C GLU A 230 -2.11 24.52 -14.08
N THR A 231 -0.89 24.89 -13.68
CA THR A 231 -0.19 26.07 -14.24
C THR A 231 0.61 25.80 -15.52
N GLY A 232 0.65 24.55 -16.03
CA GLY A 232 1.39 24.18 -17.24
C GLY A 232 2.92 24.31 -17.16
N LYS A 233 3.47 24.60 -15.96
CA LYS A 233 4.92 24.79 -15.78
C LYS A 233 5.64 23.44 -15.73
N PRO A 234 6.83 23.30 -16.38
CA PRO A 234 7.61 22.09 -16.31
C PRO A 234 8.02 21.79 -14.86
N ALA A 235 8.28 20.50 -14.58
CA ALA A 235 8.77 20.08 -13.27
C ALA A 235 10.02 20.90 -12.89
N PRO A 236 10.08 21.52 -11.70
CA PRO A 236 11.21 22.33 -11.28
C PRO A 236 12.52 21.55 -11.28
N ARG A 237 13.62 22.25 -11.57
CA ARG A 237 14.97 21.66 -11.60
C ARG A 237 15.39 21.02 -10.27
N TRP A 238 14.86 21.49 -9.13
CA TRP A 238 15.15 20.89 -7.82
C TRP A 238 14.65 19.44 -7.70
N THR A 239 13.66 19.01 -8.50
CA THR A 239 13.20 17.61 -8.49
C THR A 239 14.26 16.65 -9.05
N TRP A 240 15.10 17.09 -9.99
CA TRP A 240 16.27 16.34 -10.44
C TRP A 240 17.32 16.25 -9.34
N VAL A 241 17.59 17.37 -8.67
CA VAL A 241 18.51 17.43 -7.54
C VAL A 241 18.04 16.49 -6.42
N GLY A 242 16.75 16.51 -6.08
CA GLY A 242 16.17 15.60 -5.09
C GLY A 242 16.31 14.13 -5.45
N ILE A 243 16.15 13.74 -6.73
CA ILE A 243 16.37 12.35 -7.16
C ILE A 243 17.84 11.97 -7.00
N VAL A 244 18.77 12.83 -7.41
CA VAL A 244 20.20 12.58 -7.26
C VAL A 244 20.56 12.38 -5.79
N PHE A 245 20.10 13.26 -4.90
CA PHE A 245 20.30 13.10 -3.45
C PHE A 245 19.67 11.83 -2.90
N SER A 246 18.46 11.47 -3.36
CA SER A 246 17.76 10.26 -2.92
C SER A 246 18.55 9.00 -3.29
N VAL A 247 19.08 8.94 -4.52
CA VAL A 247 19.93 7.83 -4.99
C VAL A 247 21.26 7.82 -4.23
N LEU A 248 21.84 9.00 -3.98
CA LEU A 248 23.10 9.15 -3.25
C LEU A 248 22.98 8.73 -1.78
N LEU A 249 21.79 8.82 -1.17
CA LEU A 249 21.50 8.25 0.15
C LEU A 249 21.15 6.76 0.10
N LEU A 250 20.41 6.33 -0.93
CA LEU A 250 19.97 4.93 -1.06
C LEU A 250 21.13 3.96 -1.26
N ILE A 251 22.08 4.28 -2.15
CA ILE A 251 23.21 3.40 -2.47
C ILE A 251 24.06 3.07 -1.23
N PRO A 252 24.60 4.05 -0.48
CA PRO A 252 25.35 3.76 0.74
C PRO A 252 24.46 3.17 1.84
N GLY A 253 23.17 3.55 1.91
CA GLY A 253 22.23 2.96 2.85
C GLY A 253 22.08 1.45 2.66
N VAL A 254 21.89 1.01 1.42
CA VAL A 254 21.77 -0.42 1.08
C VAL A 254 23.09 -1.13 1.32
N ALA A 255 24.22 -0.51 0.96
CA ALA A 255 25.53 -1.08 1.23
C ALA A 255 25.77 -1.30 2.73
N MET A 256 25.43 -0.32 3.58
CA MET A 256 25.56 -0.44 5.03
C MET A 256 24.64 -1.51 5.62
N LEU A 257 23.41 -1.67 5.10
CA LEU A 257 22.52 -2.77 5.50
C LEU A 257 23.13 -4.14 5.20
N ILE A 258 23.67 -4.31 4.00
CA ILE A 258 24.28 -5.58 3.58
C ILE A 258 25.52 -5.87 4.44
N ILE A 259 26.39 -4.89 4.62
CA ILE A 259 27.60 -5.04 5.44
C ILE A 259 27.20 -5.36 6.88
N GLY A 260 26.29 -4.58 7.47
CA GLY A 260 25.76 -4.79 8.83
C GLY A 260 25.22 -6.20 9.02
N ALA A 261 24.34 -6.66 8.13
CA ALA A 261 23.76 -8.00 8.20
C ALA A 261 24.83 -9.11 8.13
N ILE A 262 25.80 -8.99 7.21
CA ILE A 262 26.88 -9.98 7.10
C ILE A 262 27.74 -9.98 8.37
N THR A 263 28.13 -8.81 8.86
CA THR A 263 28.99 -8.68 10.06
C THR A 263 28.33 -9.22 11.33
N ALA A 264 27.01 -9.06 11.48
CA ALA A 264 26.24 -9.60 12.61
C ALA A 264 26.29 -11.14 12.68
N GLU A 265 26.45 -11.81 11.54
CA GLU A 265 26.50 -13.27 11.46
C GLU A 265 27.92 -13.83 11.64
N THR A 266 28.96 -13.01 11.48
CA THR A 266 30.35 -13.51 11.52
C THR A 266 30.77 -14.07 12.89
N LEU A 267 31.25 -15.31 12.88
CA LEU A 267 31.94 -15.95 14.01
C LEU A 267 33.45 -15.77 13.79
N HIS A 268 34.16 -15.28 14.81
CA HIS A 268 35.59 -15.01 14.72
C HIS A 268 36.43 -16.27 14.94
N HIS A 269 35.95 -17.17 15.81
CA HIS A 269 36.56 -18.47 16.05
C HIS A 269 35.46 -19.53 16.10
N GLU A 270 35.61 -20.56 15.29
CA GLU A 270 34.64 -21.66 15.19
C GLU A 270 35.28 -22.93 15.77
N GLU A 271 34.48 -23.66 16.56
CA GLU A 271 34.82 -25.01 17.03
C GLU A 271 36.13 -25.11 17.83
N THR A 272 36.39 -24.16 18.73
CA THR A 272 37.59 -24.17 19.59
C THR A 272 37.22 -24.35 21.06
N SER A 273 37.90 -25.26 21.77
CA SER A 273 37.71 -25.45 23.22
C SER A 273 38.57 -24.53 24.10
N SER A 274 39.57 -23.88 23.49
CA SER A 274 40.33 -22.80 24.09
C SER A 274 40.78 -21.82 23.01
N ALA A 275 40.83 -20.55 23.35
CA ALA A 275 41.22 -19.48 22.44
C ALA A 275 42.00 -18.39 23.19
N ARG A 276 42.97 -17.79 22.50
CA ARG A 276 43.70 -16.61 22.97
C ARG A 276 43.44 -15.46 22.01
N LEU A 277 42.71 -14.46 22.48
CA LEU A 277 42.19 -13.36 21.68
C LEU A 277 42.85 -12.04 22.10
N TRP A 278 43.01 -11.11 21.17
CA TRP A 278 43.60 -9.80 21.43
C TRP A 278 42.53 -8.71 21.37
N ILE A 279 42.46 -7.88 22.40
CA ILE A 279 41.62 -6.68 22.47
C ILE A 279 42.48 -5.47 22.11
N THR A 280 41.96 -4.59 21.23
CA THR A 280 42.68 -3.38 20.81
C THR A 280 42.24 -2.13 21.59
N ASP A 281 40.98 -2.04 22.02
CA ASP A 281 40.39 -0.90 22.78
C ASP A 281 40.77 0.48 22.20
N ALA A 282 40.12 0.87 21.12
CA ALA A 282 40.49 2.05 20.34
C ALA A 282 40.13 3.38 21.02
N ASP A 283 39.12 3.40 21.88
CA ASP A 283 38.60 4.61 22.52
C ASP A 283 38.98 4.73 24.01
N GLY A 284 39.58 3.68 24.59
CA GLY A 284 40.01 3.66 25.98
C GLY A 284 38.85 3.59 26.97
N MET A 285 37.65 3.20 26.52
CA MET A 285 36.46 3.03 27.36
C MET A 285 36.16 1.55 27.65
N GLY A 286 37.04 0.65 27.21
CA GLY A 286 36.86 -0.79 27.30
C GLY A 286 36.15 -1.34 26.06
N ASP A 287 36.24 -2.65 25.88
CA ASP A 287 35.73 -3.39 24.73
C ASP A 287 34.45 -4.16 25.09
N GLN A 288 33.55 -4.33 24.13
CA GLN A 288 32.32 -5.12 24.29
C GLN A 288 32.58 -6.61 24.58
N GLY A 289 33.82 -7.06 24.42
CA GLY A 289 34.29 -8.38 24.80
C GLY A 289 33.93 -9.44 23.75
N PHE A 290 33.94 -10.70 24.18
CA PHE A 290 33.70 -11.85 23.33
C PHE A 290 32.43 -12.58 23.75
N ILE A 291 31.48 -12.71 22.84
CA ILE A 291 30.23 -13.46 23.05
C ILE A 291 30.50 -14.93 22.74
N ILE A 292 30.14 -15.82 23.66
CA ILE A 292 30.44 -17.24 23.60
C ILE A 292 29.15 -18.03 23.36
N PHE A 293 29.16 -18.79 22.27
CA PHE A 293 28.12 -19.76 21.92
C PHE A 293 28.64 -21.18 22.06
N ILE A 294 27.76 -22.11 22.42
CA ILE A 294 28.02 -23.55 22.47
C ILE A 294 26.93 -24.32 21.72
N ASP A 295 27.25 -25.52 21.24
CA ASP A 295 26.27 -26.45 20.70
C ASP A 295 25.54 -27.15 21.85
N ALA A 296 24.29 -26.75 22.11
CA ALA A 296 23.47 -27.33 23.17
C ALA A 296 21.97 -27.11 22.91
N VAL A 297 21.15 -27.86 23.63
CA VAL A 297 19.69 -27.74 23.56
C VAL A 297 19.22 -26.77 24.64
N PRO A 298 18.52 -25.68 24.29
CA PRO A 298 17.94 -24.78 25.28
C PRO A 298 16.75 -25.47 25.96
N GLY A 299 16.74 -25.44 27.29
CA GLY A 299 15.68 -26.01 28.10
C GLY A 299 16.11 -26.19 29.55
N ASP A 300 15.13 -26.47 30.39
CA ASP A 300 15.28 -26.93 31.77
C ASP A 300 14.55 -28.28 31.86
N PHE A 301 15.31 -29.35 31.75
CA PHE A 301 14.82 -30.73 31.67
C PHE A 301 14.62 -31.36 33.04
N ASP A 302 15.27 -30.83 34.09
CA ASP A 302 15.14 -31.30 35.46
C ASP A 302 14.20 -30.42 36.32
N ASN A 303 13.67 -29.34 35.74
CA ASN A 303 12.76 -28.36 36.33
C ASN A 303 13.35 -27.64 37.57
N ASN A 304 14.65 -27.34 37.55
CA ASN A 304 15.31 -26.63 38.64
C ASN A 304 15.31 -25.09 38.48
N GLY A 305 14.77 -24.58 37.38
CA GLY A 305 14.69 -23.16 37.04
C GLY A 305 15.94 -22.63 36.32
N ILE A 306 16.88 -23.48 35.94
CA ILE A 306 18.12 -23.14 35.26
C ILE A 306 18.22 -23.93 33.96
N HIS A 307 18.75 -23.31 32.92
CA HIS A 307 19.05 -24.04 31.70
C HIS A 307 20.12 -25.12 31.90
N ASP A 308 19.85 -26.38 31.54
CA ASP A 308 20.76 -27.51 31.80
C ASP A 308 22.15 -27.32 31.18
N TYR A 309 22.20 -26.69 29.99
CA TYR A 309 23.48 -26.46 29.31
C TYR A 309 24.37 -25.51 30.11
N CYS A 310 23.80 -24.56 30.85
CA CYS A 310 24.55 -23.69 31.74
C CYS A 310 25.18 -24.44 32.91
N GLU A 311 24.45 -25.40 33.48
CA GLU A 311 24.93 -26.17 34.62
C GLU A 311 25.95 -27.24 34.24
N SER A 312 25.99 -27.61 32.95
CA SER A 312 26.90 -28.62 32.45
C SER A 312 28.28 -28.09 32.06
N VAL A 313 28.41 -26.77 31.84
CA VAL A 313 29.61 -26.14 31.26
C VAL A 313 30.24 -25.13 32.22
N THR A 314 31.55 -25.23 32.40
CA THR A 314 32.37 -24.18 33.02
C THR A 314 33.23 -23.53 31.96
N VAL A 315 33.11 -22.21 31.86
CA VAL A 315 34.01 -21.37 31.08
C VAL A 315 34.96 -20.66 32.04
N ASN A 316 36.25 -20.70 31.71
CA ASN A 316 37.27 -19.94 32.40
C ASN A 316 37.91 -18.94 31.44
N ALA A 317 37.83 -17.66 31.78
CA ALA A 317 38.45 -16.58 31.04
C ALA A 317 39.30 -15.67 31.94
N THR A 318 40.49 -15.31 31.46
CA THR A 318 41.38 -14.35 32.15
C THR A 318 41.88 -13.31 31.15
N HIS A 319 42.25 -12.13 31.65
CA HIS A 319 42.70 -11.02 30.82
C HIS A 319 43.99 -10.39 31.34
N SER A 320 44.90 -10.03 30.44
CA SER A 320 46.20 -9.47 30.79
C SER A 320 46.25 -7.95 30.93
N GLY A 321 45.25 -7.24 30.40
CA GLY A 321 45.19 -5.78 30.33
C GLY A 321 44.41 -5.14 31.47
N LEU A 322 44.32 -3.81 31.41
CA LEU A 322 43.48 -3.00 32.27
C LEU A 322 42.00 -3.29 32.00
N TRP A 323 41.12 -2.85 32.88
CA TRP A 323 39.68 -3.03 32.68
C TRP A 323 38.88 -1.90 33.32
N MET A 324 37.66 -1.71 32.85
CA MET A 324 36.75 -0.69 33.33
C MET A 324 35.59 -1.32 34.09
N SER A 325 35.36 -0.88 35.34
CA SER A 325 34.12 -1.19 36.05
C SER A 325 33.03 -0.25 35.58
N ASP A 326 31.82 -0.77 35.39
CA ASP A 326 30.66 -0.03 34.86
C ASP A 326 30.99 0.73 33.54
N PRO A 327 31.57 0.03 32.54
CA PRO A 327 32.03 0.64 31.29
C PRO A 327 30.90 1.35 30.55
N TRP A 328 31.25 2.42 29.81
CA TRP A 328 30.30 3.29 29.09
C TRP A 328 29.22 3.97 29.95
N THR A 329 29.41 4.02 31.28
CA THR A 329 28.51 4.74 32.20
C THR A 329 29.19 5.97 32.82
N SER A 330 28.39 6.85 33.42
CA SER A 330 28.92 7.98 34.22
C SER A 330 29.69 7.56 35.49
N ARG A 331 29.61 6.28 35.87
CA ARG A 331 30.32 5.70 37.01
C ARG A 331 31.55 4.91 36.59
N ALA A 332 31.88 4.93 35.30
CA ALA A 332 33.01 4.21 34.74
C ALA A 332 34.29 4.51 35.52
N LYS A 333 34.97 3.45 35.95
CA LYS A 333 36.23 3.55 36.67
C LYS A 333 37.22 2.56 36.11
N GLN A 334 38.39 3.07 35.71
CA GLN A 334 39.50 2.24 35.29
C GLN A 334 40.14 1.54 36.50
N ASN A 335 40.50 0.28 36.32
CA ASN A 335 41.15 -0.56 37.31
C ASN A 335 42.42 -1.19 36.72
N ASP A 336 43.36 -1.52 37.60
CA ASP A 336 44.61 -2.16 37.22
C ASP A 336 44.39 -3.57 36.68
N ALA A 337 45.35 -4.04 35.89
CA ALA A 337 45.33 -5.37 35.31
C ALA A 337 45.41 -6.45 36.40
N ASP A 338 44.53 -7.45 36.32
CA ASP A 338 44.48 -8.59 37.23
C ASP A 338 44.27 -9.88 36.45
N GLN A 339 45.36 -10.63 36.25
CA GLN A 339 45.34 -11.90 35.52
C GLN A 339 44.67 -13.04 36.30
N THR A 340 44.42 -12.86 37.60
CA THR A 340 43.74 -13.86 38.43
C THR A 340 42.23 -13.70 38.42
N ARG A 341 41.74 -12.58 37.89
CA ARG A 341 40.33 -12.29 37.79
C ARG A 341 39.66 -13.15 36.72
N GLN A 342 38.54 -13.78 37.10
CA GLN A 342 37.57 -14.32 36.16
C GLN A 342 36.90 -13.18 35.40
N VAL A 343 36.99 -13.20 34.07
CA VAL A 343 36.37 -12.19 33.20
C VAL A 343 35.24 -12.76 32.35
N PHE A 344 34.80 -14.00 32.60
CA PHE A 344 33.60 -14.57 32.01
C PHE A 344 32.38 -14.35 32.91
N GLU A 345 31.30 -13.87 32.32
CA GLU A 345 30.00 -13.71 32.94
C GLU A 345 28.95 -14.44 32.11
N VAL A 346 28.05 -15.11 32.81
CA VAL A 346 26.95 -15.86 32.23
C VAL A 346 25.86 -14.88 31.81
N GLU A 347 25.49 -14.90 30.54
CA GLU A 347 24.57 -13.96 29.91
C GLU A 347 23.90 -14.68 28.72
N ILE A 348 22.78 -15.37 28.96
CA ILE A 348 22.14 -16.20 27.93
C ILE A 348 21.32 -15.39 26.91
N ALA A 349 20.85 -14.20 27.28
CA ALA A 349 20.06 -13.34 26.42
C ALA A 349 20.54 -11.87 26.51
N HIS A 350 20.22 -11.19 27.60
CA HIS A 350 20.62 -9.81 27.89
C HIS A 350 21.42 -9.73 29.20
N ASP A 351 21.97 -8.56 29.53
CA ASP A 351 22.72 -8.35 30.77
C ASP A 351 21.88 -8.73 32.00
N GLY A 352 22.51 -9.42 32.94
CA GLY A 352 21.86 -9.96 34.14
C GLY A 352 20.90 -11.13 33.91
N SER A 353 20.72 -11.63 32.68
CA SER A 353 19.86 -12.81 32.42
C SER A 353 20.31 -14.07 33.14
N GLY A 354 21.62 -14.18 33.44
CA GLY A 354 22.17 -15.36 34.10
C GLY A 354 21.83 -16.62 33.30
N CYS A 355 21.34 -17.65 33.98
CA CYS A 355 20.88 -18.89 33.34
C CYS A 355 19.44 -19.25 33.68
N ASP A 356 18.61 -18.25 33.96
CA ASP A 356 17.20 -18.44 34.29
C ASP A 356 16.45 -19.13 33.13
N ALA A 357 15.80 -20.26 33.42
CA ALA A 357 15.03 -21.03 32.44
C ALA A 357 13.76 -20.32 31.95
N GLU A 358 13.29 -19.28 32.66
CA GLU A 358 12.20 -18.42 32.18
C GLU A 358 12.64 -17.50 31.03
N VAL A 359 13.94 -17.30 30.86
CA VAL A 359 14.54 -16.44 29.83
C VAL A 359 15.05 -17.28 28.68
N TRP A 360 14.45 -17.12 27.50
CA TRP A 360 14.88 -17.86 26.32
C TRP A 360 16.25 -17.38 25.81
N PRO A 361 17.23 -18.28 25.59
CA PRO A 361 18.58 -17.88 25.20
C PRO A 361 18.64 -17.42 23.74
N GLU A 362 19.60 -16.54 23.47
CA GLU A 362 19.95 -16.15 22.10
C GLU A 362 20.49 -17.37 21.34
N GLN A 363 19.95 -17.60 20.13
CA GLN A 363 20.27 -18.75 19.30
C GLN A 363 20.82 -18.34 17.94
N LYS A 364 21.78 -19.13 17.43
CA LYS A 364 22.41 -18.92 16.13
C LYS A 364 22.52 -20.24 15.38
N GLY A 365 22.13 -20.25 14.10
CA GLY A 365 22.13 -21.49 13.30
C GLY A 365 21.14 -22.53 13.85
N GLU A 366 21.43 -23.81 13.66
CA GLU A 366 20.53 -24.90 14.06
C GLU A 366 20.56 -25.20 15.57
N ASN A 367 21.74 -25.17 16.22
CA ASN A 367 21.89 -25.61 17.61
C ASN A 367 22.81 -24.74 18.50
N LEU A 368 23.30 -23.59 18.03
CA LEU A 368 24.18 -22.77 18.88
C LEU A 368 23.35 -21.90 19.83
N VAL A 369 23.59 -22.04 21.13
CA VAL A 369 22.99 -21.21 22.17
C VAL A 369 24.07 -20.33 22.82
N LYS A 370 23.71 -19.08 23.11
CA LYS A 370 24.58 -18.15 23.84
C LYS A 370 24.71 -18.61 25.30
N LEU A 371 25.95 -18.71 25.77
CA LEU A 371 26.26 -19.08 27.16
C LEU A 371 26.65 -17.85 28.00
N GLY A 372 27.35 -16.90 27.39
CA GLY A 372 27.75 -15.68 28.09
C GLY A 372 28.76 -14.84 27.34
N ARG A 373 29.38 -13.93 28.08
CA ARG A 373 30.31 -12.94 27.56
C ARG A 373 31.60 -12.94 28.37
N ALA A 374 32.73 -12.94 27.67
CA ALA A 374 34.04 -12.79 28.27
C ALA A 374 34.60 -11.39 28.01
N CYS A 375 35.24 -10.82 29.02
CA CYS A 375 35.99 -9.56 28.93
C CYS A 375 35.18 -8.30 28.62
N TYR A 376 33.95 -8.20 29.12
CA TYR A 376 33.16 -6.97 29.01
C TYR A 376 33.84 -5.82 29.76
N GLY A 377 34.16 -4.73 29.05
CA GLY A 377 34.87 -3.57 29.59
C GLY A 377 36.37 -3.78 29.76
N CYS A 378 36.95 -4.86 29.25
CA CYS A 378 38.40 -5.04 29.20
C CYS A 378 39.03 -4.05 28.22
N MET A 379 40.23 -3.56 28.55
CA MET A 379 41.00 -2.69 27.68
C MET A 379 41.97 -3.51 26.82
N ALA A 380 42.92 -2.84 26.18
CA ALA A 380 43.91 -3.51 25.33
C ALA A 380 44.71 -4.60 26.09
N GLY A 381 44.72 -5.82 25.56
CA GLY A 381 45.37 -6.97 26.19
C GLY A 381 44.98 -8.31 25.57
N TYR A 382 45.58 -9.39 26.07
CA TYR A 382 45.21 -10.76 25.69
C TYR A 382 44.14 -11.30 26.63
N THR A 383 43.12 -11.93 26.05
CA THR A 383 42.09 -12.68 26.76
C THR A 383 42.24 -14.16 26.42
N ASP A 384 42.49 -14.96 27.45
CA ASP A 384 42.59 -16.42 27.34
C ASP A 384 41.26 -17.02 27.81
N ILE A 385 40.58 -17.80 26.96
CA ILE A 385 39.26 -18.38 27.20
C ILE A 385 39.36 -19.90 27.01
N SER A 386 38.70 -20.66 27.89
CA SER A 386 38.58 -22.12 27.78
C SER A 386 37.23 -22.59 28.30
N ALA A 387 36.66 -23.63 27.70
CA ALA A 387 35.43 -24.26 28.16
C ALA A 387 35.61 -25.75 28.39
N SER A 388 35.01 -26.26 29.47
CA SER A 388 35.02 -27.68 29.79
C SER A 388 33.75 -28.11 30.52
N ARG A 389 33.45 -29.41 30.47
CA ARG A 389 32.31 -29.98 31.19
C ARG A 389 32.59 -30.11 32.68
N ASN A 390 31.58 -29.87 33.51
CA ASN A 390 31.69 -29.86 34.97
C ASN A 390 31.98 -31.25 35.59
N ASP A 391 31.54 -32.33 34.95
CA ASP A 391 31.64 -33.70 35.46
C ASP A 391 33.01 -34.36 35.26
N ALA A 392 33.72 -34.01 34.19
CA ALA A 392 34.92 -34.72 33.77
C ALA A 392 35.97 -33.83 33.07
N SER A 393 35.81 -32.50 33.12
CA SER A 393 36.73 -31.51 32.52
C SER A 393 37.03 -31.78 31.04
N TYR A 394 36.11 -32.45 30.33
CA TYR A 394 36.23 -32.64 28.89
C TYR A 394 36.11 -31.29 28.20
N PRO A 395 37.02 -30.96 27.26
CA PRO A 395 36.95 -29.71 26.52
C PRO A 395 35.65 -29.65 25.71
N ILE A 396 34.98 -28.50 25.72
CA ILE A 396 33.75 -28.25 24.96
C ILE A 396 34.06 -27.26 23.85
N PRO A 397 33.67 -27.53 22.60
CA PRO A 397 33.85 -26.57 21.50
C PRO A 397 32.99 -25.32 21.74
N MET A 398 33.59 -24.16 21.50
CA MET A 398 32.94 -22.86 21.55
C MET A 398 32.99 -22.19 20.19
N TRP A 399 31.97 -21.37 19.92
CA TRP A 399 31.92 -20.43 18.81
C TRP A 399 31.95 -19.03 19.39
N ILE A 400 32.99 -18.27 19.06
CA ILE A 400 33.27 -16.99 19.69
C ILE A 400 33.02 -15.87 18.68
N GLN A 401 32.20 -14.91 19.08
CA GLN A 401 31.90 -13.70 18.34
C GLN A 401 32.52 -12.48 19.03
N ASP A 402 33.07 -11.57 18.25
CA ASP A 402 33.57 -10.28 18.74
C ASP A 402 32.38 -9.33 18.99
N GLY A 403 32.17 -8.96 20.25
CA GLY A 403 31.06 -8.11 20.68
C GLY A 403 31.14 -6.70 20.12
N GLU A 404 32.35 -6.16 19.90
CA GLU A 404 32.55 -4.83 19.31
C GLU A 404 32.07 -4.83 17.87
N LYS A 405 32.37 -5.92 17.15
CA LYS A 405 31.87 -6.13 15.77
C LYS A 405 30.37 -6.31 15.72
N VAL A 406 29.75 -6.92 16.73
CA VAL A 406 28.28 -6.98 16.82
C VAL A 406 27.69 -5.59 17.01
N VAL A 407 28.21 -4.78 17.93
CA VAL A 407 27.72 -3.41 18.15
C VAL A 407 27.93 -2.53 16.92
N GLU A 408 29.10 -2.64 16.25
CA GLU A 408 29.37 -1.97 14.98
C GLU A 408 28.35 -2.38 13.90
N SER A 409 28.04 -3.68 13.80
CA SER A 409 27.06 -4.22 12.85
C SER A 409 25.64 -3.68 13.08
N ILE A 410 25.23 -3.53 14.34
CA ILE A 410 23.94 -2.96 14.73
C ILE A 410 23.91 -1.49 14.31
N GLY A 411 24.96 -0.73 14.60
CA GLY A 411 25.09 0.67 14.20
C GLY A 411 24.99 0.85 12.68
N LEU A 412 25.70 0.03 11.91
CA LEU A 412 25.63 0.02 10.44
C LEU A 412 24.25 -0.34 9.92
N THR A 413 23.59 -1.33 10.53
CA THR A 413 22.24 -1.78 10.13
C THR A 413 21.20 -0.69 10.39
N ILE A 414 21.28 -0.01 11.53
CA ILE A 414 20.38 1.11 11.88
C ILE A 414 20.61 2.28 10.92
N ALA A 415 21.86 2.71 10.74
CA ALA A 415 22.19 3.80 9.82
C ALA A 415 21.77 3.49 8.38
N GLY A 416 22.05 2.27 7.92
CA GLY A 416 21.66 1.78 6.61
C GLY A 416 20.14 1.74 6.41
N SER A 417 19.39 1.30 7.44
CA SER A 417 17.92 1.29 7.43
C SER A 417 17.33 2.69 7.25
N ILE A 418 17.85 3.66 7.99
CA ILE A 418 17.37 5.06 7.92
C ILE A 418 17.66 5.65 6.55
N MET A 419 18.90 5.55 6.07
CA MET A 419 19.30 6.10 4.78
C MET A 419 18.53 5.46 3.61
N SER A 420 18.37 4.14 3.64
CA SER A 420 17.61 3.40 2.63
C SER A 420 16.12 3.76 2.67
N GLY A 421 15.54 3.87 3.87
CA GLY A 421 14.15 4.29 4.06
C GLY A 421 13.89 5.68 3.50
N ILE A 422 14.73 6.66 3.85
CA ILE A 422 14.61 8.04 3.36
C ILE A 422 14.81 8.09 1.83
N GLY A 423 15.85 7.41 1.32
CA GLY A 423 16.17 7.39 -0.10
C GLY A 423 15.04 6.78 -0.94
N SER A 424 14.51 5.63 -0.52
CA SER A 424 13.43 4.92 -1.22
C SER A 424 12.11 5.70 -1.19
N LEU A 425 11.70 6.24 -0.04
CA LEU A 425 10.49 7.07 0.07
C LEU A 425 10.57 8.34 -0.79
N SER A 426 11.75 8.98 -0.82
CA SER A 426 11.98 10.18 -1.62
C SER A 426 11.91 9.88 -3.12
N LEU A 427 12.48 8.75 -3.56
CA LEU A 427 12.38 8.27 -4.94
C LEU A 427 10.95 7.97 -5.37
N VAL A 428 10.15 7.31 -4.51
CA VAL A 428 8.73 7.04 -4.78
C VAL A 428 7.94 8.35 -4.88
N GLY A 429 8.13 9.27 -3.93
CA GLY A 429 7.48 10.59 -3.94
C GLY A 429 7.81 11.40 -5.20
N LEU A 430 9.09 11.52 -5.55
CA LEU A 430 9.55 12.24 -6.73
C LEU A 430 9.16 11.52 -8.04
N GLY A 431 9.08 10.19 -8.04
CA GLY A 431 8.63 9.37 -9.16
C GLY A 431 7.15 9.57 -9.46
N ILE A 432 6.29 9.54 -8.44
CA ILE A 432 4.84 9.85 -8.55
C ILE A 432 4.66 11.28 -9.09
N THR A 433 5.43 12.22 -8.55
CA THR A 433 5.45 13.63 -9.00
C THR A 433 5.73 13.72 -10.49
N ARG A 434 6.81 13.08 -10.97
CA ARG A 434 7.16 13.07 -12.40
C ARG A 434 6.12 12.36 -13.26
N LYS A 435 5.56 11.24 -12.81
CA LYS A 435 4.53 10.53 -13.57
C LYS A 435 3.27 11.38 -13.71
N ALA A 436 2.89 12.14 -12.68
CA ALA A 436 1.80 13.11 -12.75
C ALA A 436 2.09 14.24 -13.77
N PHE A 437 3.32 14.75 -13.83
CA PHE A 437 3.75 15.71 -14.86
C PHE A 437 3.79 15.10 -16.26
N LYS A 438 4.27 13.85 -16.42
CA LYS A 438 4.37 13.17 -17.72
C LYS A 438 3.01 12.77 -18.28
N ALA A 439 2.11 12.23 -17.45
CA ALA A 439 0.77 11.81 -17.86
C ALA A 439 -0.09 12.98 -18.36
N ARG A 440 0.12 14.19 -17.82
CA ARG A 440 -0.59 15.40 -18.28
C ARG A 440 0.18 16.20 -19.35
N SER A 441 1.47 15.93 -19.58
CA SER A 441 2.19 16.43 -20.76
C SER A 441 1.68 15.83 -22.08
N THR A 442 0.87 14.76 -21.99
CA THR A 442 0.10 14.19 -23.10
C THR A 442 -1.27 14.83 -23.29
N THR A 443 -1.63 15.86 -22.51
CA THR A 443 -2.92 16.58 -22.62
C THR A 443 -2.80 18.09 -22.43
N ALA A 444 -1.60 18.64 -22.54
CA ALA A 444 -1.40 20.06 -22.81
C ALA A 444 -0.96 20.18 -24.29
N PRO A 445 -1.62 21.04 -25.10
CA PRO A 445 -1.28 21.20 -26.51
C PRO A 445 0.20 21.55 -26.64
N LYS A 446 0.99 20.58 -27.11
CA LYS A 446 2.22 20.91 -27.81
C LYS A 446 1.79 21.35 -29.19
N ASP A 447 1.80 22.65 -29.43
CA ASP A 447 2.04 23.13 -30.79
C ASP A 447 3.43 23.75 -30.83
N PRO A 448 4.19 23.44 -31.89
CA PRO A 448 3.72 23.64 -33.25
C PRO A 448 3.65 22.33 -34.06
N LYS A 449 2.48 21.71 -34.12
CA LYS A 449 1.94 21.40 -35.46
C LYS A 449 1.20 22.67 -35.93
N GLY A 450 1.14 22.90 -37.23
CA GLY A 450 0.44 24.07 -37.77
C GLY A 450 -1.04 24.10 -37.34
N PRO A 451 -1.75 25.21 -37.58
CA PRO A 451 -3.18 25.30 -37.28
C PRO A 451 -3.92 24.13 -37.94
N SER A 452 -4.90 23.54 -37.25
CA SER A 452 -5.65 22.37 -37.74
C SER A 452 -6.38 22.65 -39.06
N ILE A 453 -6.70 23.91 -39.32
CA ILE A 453 -7.20 24.43 -40.60
C ILE A 453 -6.35 25.66 -40.95
N GLU A 454 -5.89 25.75 -42.20
CA GLU A 454 -5.14 26.91 -42.70
C GLU A 454 -5.85 27.50 -43.91
N VAL A 455 -6.17 28.79 -43.84
CA VAL A 455 -6.82 29.53 -44.92
C VAL A 455 -5.75 30.02 -45.90
N LEU A 456 -5.78 29.51 -47.13
CA LEU A 456 -4.81 29.82 -48.17
C LEU A 456 -5.18 31.09 -48.93
N GLU A 457 -6.48 31.34 -49.16
CA GLU A 457 -6.98 32.52 -49.86
C GLU A 457 -8.39 32.88 -49.40
N ALA A 458 -8.59 34.14 -48.98
CA ALA A 458 -9.89 34.69 -48.56
C ALA A 458 -10.04 36.14 -49.07
N VAL A 459 -10.33 36.27 -50.36
CA VAL A 459 -10.50 37.55 -51.05
C VAL A 459 -11.91 37.63 -51.63
N GLU A 460 -12.52 38.80 -51.51
CA GLU A 460 -13.85 39.08 -52.04
C GLU A 460 -13.92 38.79 -53.55
N GLY A 461 -14.95 38.07 -53.97
CA GLY A 461 -15.15 37.68 -55.37
C GLY A 461 -14.30 36.50 -55.85
N LYS A 462 -13.46 35.90 -54.98
CA LYS A 462 -12.72 34.66 -55.28
C LYS A 462 -13.17 33.50 -54.38
N PRO A 463 -13.01 32.23 -54.82
CA PRO A 463 -13.21 31.07 -53.97
C PRO A 463 -12.35 31.14 -52.71
N VAL A 464 -12.92 30.75 -51.57
CA VAL A 464 -12.19 30.67 -50.31
C VAL A 464 -11.43 29.35 -50.28
N ARG A 465 -10.11 29.39 -50.31
CA ARG A 465 -9.24 28.19 -50.31
C ARG A 465 -8.65 27.92 -48.95
N PHE A 466 -8.60 26.65 -48.57
CA PHE A 466 -8.12 26.22 -47.27
C PHE A 466 -7.57 24.78 -47.32
N ARG A 467 -6.78 24.42 -46.32
CA ARG A 467 -6.35 23.04 -46.07
C ARG A 467 -6.63 22.60 -44.65
N ILE A 468 -6.89 21.32 -44.45
CA ILE A 468 -7.12 20.70 -43.14
C ILE A 468 -5.90 19.83 -42.82
N ASN A 469 -5.11 20.27 -41.84
CA ASN A 469 -3.86 19.62 -41.45
C ASN A 469 -4.06 18.43 -40.50
N ASP A 470 -5.21 18.35 -39.83
CA ASP A 470 -5.56 17.29 -38.88
C ASP A 470 -7.04 16.88 -39.06
N PRO A 471 -7.38 16.08 -40.09
CA PRO A 471 -8.76 15.69 -40.36
C PRO A 471 -9.24 14.59 -39.39
N PRO A 472 -10.53 14.58 -39.01
CA PRO A 472 -11.12 13.47 -38.26
C PRO A 472 -11.10 12.16 -39.07
N SER A 473 -11.01 11.02 -38.37
CA SER A 473 -10.90 9.68 -38.99
C SER A 473 -12.23 9.07 -39.46
N SER A 474 -13.34 9.78 -39.28
CA SER A 474 -14.69 9.29 -39.59
C SER A 474 -15.00 9.46 -41.07
N SER A 475 -15.59 8.44 -41.70
CA SER A 475 -16.09 8.51 -43.08
C SER A 475 -17.32 9.41 -43.23
N SER A 476 -17.95 9.80 -42.12
CA SER A 476 -19.08 10.74 -42.10
C SER A 476 -18.65 12.12 -41.61
N ALA A 477 -17.36 12.46 -41.69
CA ALA A 477 -16.90 13.79 -41.36
C ALA A 477 -17.14 14.77 -42.51
N TRP A 478 -17.43 16.01 -42.16
CA TRP A 478 -17.75 17.07 -43.12
C TRP A 478 -17.22 18.42 -42.66
N VAL A 479 -17.10 19.35 -43.59
CA VAL A 479 -16.63 20.73 -43.36
C VAL A 479 -17.67 21.72 -43.85
N GLY A 480 -17.89 22.79 -43.09
CA GLY A 480 -18.78 23.88 -43.43
C GLY A 480 -18.13 25.25 -43.32
N ILE A 481 -18.64 26.22 -44.07
CA ILE A 481 -18.32 27.65 -43.97
C ILE A 481 -19.55 28.44 -43.53
N TYR A 482 -19.36 29.22 -42.48
CA TYR A 482 -20.44 29.91 -41.76
C TYR A 482 -20.16 31.41 -41.68
N PRO A 483 -21.21 32.26 -41.74
CA PRO A 483 -21.12 33.61 -41.22
C PRO A 483 -20.64 33.59 -39.76
N PHE A 484 -19.86 34.59 -39.38
CA PHE A 484 -19.43 34.72 -38.00
C PHE A 484 -20.65 34.81 -37.06
N GLY A 485 -20.67 33.95 -36.04
CA GLY A 485 -21.75 33.87 -35.05
C GLY A 485 -22.96 33.01 -35.42
N ALA A 486 -23.01 32.41 -36.62
CA ALA A 486 -24.08 31.47 -36.97
C ALA A 486 -23.96 30.15 -36.18
N GLU A 487 -25.10 29.54 -35.85
CA GLU A 487 -25.19 28.23 -35.20
C GLU A 487 -24.77 27.10 -36.15
N ASP A 488 -24.31 25.97 -35.61
CA ASP A 488 -23.77 24.84 -36.39
C ASP A 488 -24.84 24.14 -37.25
N GLU A 489 -26.11 24.26 -36.85
CA GLU A 489 -27.27 23.65 -37.53
C GLU A 489 -27.64 24.39 -38.83
N ASP A 490 -27.31 25.68 -38.97
CA ASP A 490 -27.57 26.47 -40.19
C ASP A 490 -26.42 26.34 -41.20
N HIS A 491 -26.25 25.15 -41.76
CA HIS A 491 -25.15 24.81 -42.66
C HIS A 491 -25.50 24.94 -44.16
N GLY A 492 -26.77 25.15 -44.51
CA GLY A 492 -27.21 25.43 -45.89
C GLY A 492 -27.01 24.29 -46.89
N GLU A 493 -26.90 24.62 -48.17
CA GLU A 493 -26.81 23.65 -49.27
C GLU A 493 -25.40 23.04 -49.41
N GLU A 494 -25.38 21.73 -49.73
CA GLU A 494 -24.16 20.98 -50.01
C GLU A 494 -23.44 21.54 -51.24
N GLY A 495 -22.11 21.63 -51.18
CA GLY A 495 -21.27 22.25 -52.21
C GLY A 495 -21.07 23.75 -52.04
N GLU A 496 -22.08 24.46 -51.52
CA GLU A 496 -22.07 25.91 -51.33
C GLU A 496 -21.56 26.33 -49.95
N ARG A 497 -22.11 25.71 -48.89
CA ARG A 497 -21.79 26.04 -47.50
C ARG A 497 -21.21 24.88 -46.72
N TRP A 498 -21.30 23.64 -47.22
CA TRP A 498 -20.67 22.49 -46.60
C TRP A 498 -20.34 21.39 -47.62
N LYS A 499 -19.39 20.51 -47.30
CA LYS A 499 -18.96 19.37 -48.13
C LYS A 499 -18.50 18.21 -47.24
N TRP A 500 -18.70 16.96 -47.67
CA TRP A 500 -18.08 15.81 -47.03
C TRP A 500 -16.57 15.84 -47.20
N LEU A 501 -15.82 15.43 -46.15
CA LEU A 501 -14.37 15.33 -46.24
C LEU A 501 -13.92 14.22 -47.21
N SER A 502 -14.76 13.21 -47.45
CA SER A 502 -14.50 12.14 -48.42
C SER A 502 -14.50 12.62 -49.87
N ASP A 503 -15.14 13.76 -50.14
CA ASP A 503 -15.47 14.20 -51.51
C ASP A 503 -14.60 15.38 -51.97
N ILE A 504 -13.64 15.79 -51.13
CA ILE A 504 -12.75 16.92 -51.38
C ILE A 504 -11.28 16.53 -51.18
N ASP A 505 -10.38 17.25 -51.83
CA ASP A 505 -8.96 17.23 -51.47
C ASP A 505 -8.74 18.10 -50.24
N ILE A 506 -8.57 17.48 -49.07
CA ILE A 506 -8.35 18.16 -47.80
C ILE A 506 -7.08 19.03 -47.77
N SER A 507 -6.14 18.84 -48.72
CA SER A 507 -4.89 19.61 -48.80
C SER A 507 -5.01 20.90 -49.62
N ASP A 508 -6.07 21.03 -50.44
CA ASP A 508 -6.41 22.22 -51.23
C ASP A 508 -7.92 22.26 -51.53
N ALA A 509 -8.71 22.45 -50.48
CA ALA A 509 -10.17 22.53 -50.55
C ALA A 509 -10.64 23.96 -50.81
N SER A 510 -11.85 24.10 -51.36
CA SER A 510 -12.42 25.42 -51.60
C SER A 510 -13.94 25.50 -51.44
N PHE A 511 -14.41 26.67 -51.00
CA PHE A 511 -15.81 27.08 -51.07
C PHE A 511 -16.01 28.18 -52.14
N PRO A 512 -17.22 28.31 -52.72
CA PRO A 512 -17.53 29.36 -53.68
C PRO A 512 -17.25 30.77 -53.18
N ALA A 513 -17.14 31.71 -54.11
CA ALA A 513 -16.81 33.10 -53.80
C ALA A 513 -17.81 33.75 -52.85
N ARG A 514 -17.29 34.56 -51.93
CA ARG A 514 -18.07 35.22 -50.87
C ARG A 514 -17.82 36.74 -50.88
N ARG A 515 -18.79 37.48 -50.35
CA ARG A 515 -18.70 38.93 -50.14
C ARG A 515 -17.85 39.24 -48.91
N LYS A 516 -17.37 40.47 -48.78
CA LYS A 516 -16.67 40.93 -47.57
C LYS A 516 -17.48 40.63 -46.30
N GLY A 517 -16.82 40.05 -45.31
CA GLY A 517 -17.39 39.74 -43.99
C GLY A 517 -16.51 38.76 -43.20
N SER A 518 -16.80 38.64 -41.91
CA SER A 518 -16.17 37.65 -41.02
C SER A 518 -16.86 36.30 -41.20
N VAL A 519 -16.08 35.25 -41.38
CA VAL A 519 -16.54 33.88 -41.65
C VAL A 519 -15.78 32.88 -40.80
N SER A 520 -16.32 31.67 -40.71
CA SER A 520 -15.80 30.58 -39.91
C SER A 520 -15.81 29.28 -40.72
N ILE A 521 -14.67 28.61 -40.88
CA ILE A 521 -14.62 27.23 -41.39
C ILE A 521 -14.64 26.29 -40.20
N ARG A 522 -15.56 25.33 -40.21
CA ARG A 522 -15.77 24.36 -39.12
C ARG A 522 -15.76 22.95 -39.68
N VAL A 523 -15.03 22.04 -39.06
CA VAL A 523 -14.98 20.61 -39.40
C VAL A 523 -15.70 19.85 -38.31
N PHE A 524 -16.52 18.88 -38.69
CA PHE A 524 -17.31 18.03 -37.80
C PHE A 524 -16.87 16.57 -37.94
N SER A 525 -16.77 15.86 -36.82
CA SER A 525 -16.20 14.50 -36.75
C SER A 525 -17.18 13.38 -37.06
N ASP A 526 -18.48 13.66 -37.17
CA ASP A 526 -19.53 12.69 -37.45
C ASP A 526 -20.58 13.27 -38.40
N GLY A 527 -21.57 12.46 -38.79
CA GLY A 527 -22.70 12.91 -39.61
C GLY A 527 -23.68 13.82 -38.85
N GLY A 528 -23.35 14.20 -37.61
CA GLY A 528 -24.04 15.20 -36.82
C GLY A 528 -23.21 16.48 -36.70
N HIS A 529 -23.37 17.21 -35.60
CA HIS A 529 -22.73 18.51 -35.36
C HIS A 529 -21.61 18.44 -34.30
N THR A 530 -20.95 17.30 -34.15
CA THR A 530 -19.82 17.17 -33.21
C THR A 530 -18.59 17.92 -33.76
N SER A 531 -18.32 19.12 -33.27
CA SER A 531 -17.23 19.99 -33.74
C SER A 531 -15.85 19.38 -33.47
N HIS A 532 -15.01 19.30 -34.51
CA HIS A 532 -13.63 18.81 -34.48
C HIS A 532 -12.61 19.95 -34.47
N SER A 533 -12.75 20.91 -35.39
CA SER A 533 -11.87 22.06 -35.51
C SER A 533 -12.60 23.25 -36.13
N ARG A 534 -12.17 24.47 -35.79
CA ARG A 534 -12.77 25.71 -36.25
C ARG A 534 -11.70 26.78 -36.46
N GLU A 535 -11.83 27.52 -37.56
CA GLU A 535 -10.97 28.67 -37.88
C GLU A 535 -11.84 29.85 -38.29
N ASP A 536 -11.63 31.00 -37.64
CA ASP A 536 -12.37 32.24 -37.88
C ASP A 536 -11.46 33.25 -38.59
N PHE A 537 -11.93 33.86 -39.69
CA PHE A 537 -11.14 34.77 -40.52
C PHE A 537 -12.02 35.79 -41.26
N ASP A 538 -11.37 36.85 -41.77
CA ASP A 538 -12.04 37.89 -42.54
C ASP A 538 -11.79 37.73 -44.04
N ILE A 539 -12.84 37.93 -44.84
CA ILE A 539 -12.71 38.04 -46.30
C ILE A 539 -12.26 39.45 -46.64
N THR A 540 -11.05 39.56 -47.17
CA THR A 540 -10.44 40.84 -47.54
C THR A 540 -11.05 41.38 -48.83
N PRO A 541 -11.26 42.70 -48.96
CA PRO A 541 -11.78 43.29 -50.20
C PRO A 541 -10.79 43.10 -51.35
N ALA A 542 -11.29 42.85 -52.56
CA ALA A 542 -10.44 42.86 -53.75
C ALA A 542 -9.83 44.26 -53.91
N SER A 543 -8.50 44.38 -53.85
CA SER A 543 -7.84 45.66 -54.03
C SER A 543 -8.16 46.21 -55.43
N LYS A 544 -8.99 47.25 -55.51
CA LYS A 544 -9.06 48.07 -56.73
C LYS A 544 -7.73 48.79 -56.89
N LYS A 545 -6.99 48.48 -57.95
CA LYS A 545 -5.85 49.31 -58.39
C LYS A 545 -6.41 50.66 -58.78
N TRP A 546 -5.91 51.73 -58.17
CA TRP A 546 -6.42 53.10 -58.30
C TRP A 546 -6.07 53.78 -59.64
N TRP A 547 -5.64 53.03 -60.65
CA TRP A 547 -5.19 53.54 -61.96
C TRP A 547 -5.87 52.85 -63.16
N GLU A 548 -7.02 52.20 -62.94
CA GLU A 548 -7.91 51.75 -64.02
C GLU A 548 -9.24 52.53 -63.94
N GLU A 549 -9.18 53.85 -64.17
CA GLU A 549 -10.27 54.68 -64.73
C GLU A 549 -9.67 55.72 -65.68
#